data_AF-A0A1C6TL30-F1
#
_entry.id   AF-A0A1C6TL30-F1
#
_cell.length_a   1.000
_cell.length_b   1.000
_cell.length_c   1.000
_cell.angle_alpha   90.00
_cell.angle_beta   90.00
_cell.angle_gamma   90.00
#
_symmetry.space_group_name_H-M   'P 1'
#
loop_
_entity.id
_entity.type
_entity.pdbx_description
1 polymer ?
#
loop_
_entity_poly.entity_id
_entity_poly.type
_entity_poly.pdbx_seq_one_letter_code
_entity_poly.pdbx_strand_id
1 'polypeptide(L)' 'MGEAAQGFRYVERADGTVVITHHGRVAGTLRGGRAAQFLAEVGDDPQLAMARWTGNYRRGNERTARQHPRNRG' A
#
# COMPACT_ATOMS: atom_id res chain seq x y z
N MET A 1 9.02 18.61 -2.25
CA MET A 1 7.56 18.67 -2.52
C MET A 1 7.24 17.49 -3.41
N GLY A 2 6.68 16.41 -2.85
CA GLY A 2 6.45 15.16 -3.57
C GLY A 2 5.23 15.29 -4.47
N GLU A 3 5.45 15.41 -5.77
CA GLU A 3 4.39 15.32 -6.75
C GLU A 3 3.86 13.89 -6.73
N ALA A 4 2.64 13.77 -6.21
CA ALA A 4 1.87 12.54 -6.14
C ALA A 4 1.67 12.00 -7.55
N ALA A 5 2.63 11.21 -8.03
CA ALA A 5 2.45 10.04 -8.89
C ALA A 5 1.11 10.02 -9.66
N GLN A 6 0.95 11.01 -10.56
CA GLN A 6 -0.01 11.13 -11.67
C GLN A 6 -1.48 10.71 -11.44
N GLY A 7 -1.97 10.68 -10.19
CA GLY A 7 -3.37 10.34 -9.88
C GLY A 7 -3.56 9.37 -8.72
N PHE A 8 -2.50 8.71 -8.24
CA PHE A 8 -2.57 7.89 -7.03
C PHE A 8 -2.23 8.69 -5.77
N ARG A 9 -3.05 8.53 -4.74
CA ARG A 9 -2.86 9.10 -3.39
C ARG A 9 -3.16 8.02 -2.37
N TYR A 10 -2.43 8.01 -1.27
CA TYR A 10 -2.78 7.20 -0.12
C TYR A 10 -2.97 8.07 1.12
N VAL A 11 -3.78 7.59 2.05
CA VAL A 11 -3.99 8.20 3.36
C VAL A 11 -3.81 7.14 4.42
N GLU A 12 -2.85 7.36 5.31
CA GLU A 12 -2.73 6.59 6.54
C GLU A 12 -3.66 7.19 7.61
N ARG A 13 -4.41 6.32 8.28
CA ARG A 13 -5.26 6.68 9.42
C ARG A 13 -4.59 6.24 10.71
N ALA A 14 -4.95 6.91 11.80
CA ALA A 14 -4.43 6.62 13.14
C ALA A 14 -4.70 5.18 13.62
N ASP A 15 -5.68 4.49 13.05
CA ASP A 15 -5.96 3.08 13.35
C ASP A 15 -5.04 2.09 12.59
N GLY A 16 -4.08 2.59 11.81
CA GLY A 16 -3.20 1.78 10.97
C GLY A 16 -3.87 1.29 9.68
N THR A 17 -4.99 1.92 9.29
CA THR A 17 -5.61 1.73 7.97
C THR A 17 -4.95 2.64 6.95
N VAL A 18 -4.56 2.09 5.80
CA VAL A 18 -4.13 2.88 4.63
C VAL A 18 -5.18 2.78 3.53
N VAL A 19 -5.71 3.92 3.11
CA VAL A 19 -6.65 4.00 1.99
C VAL A 19 -5.92 4.52 0.77
N ILE A 20 -5.86 3.70 -0.28
CA ILE A 20 -5.31 4.07 -1.58
C ILE A 20 -6.47 4.56 -2.46
N THR A 21 -6.25 5.72 -3.06
CA THR A 21 -7.17 6.40 -3.99
C THR A 21 -6.48 6.62 -5.31
N HIS A 22 -7.21 6.44 -6.40
CA HIS A 22 -6.78 6.70 -7.76
C HIS A 22 -7.82 7.59 -8.44
N HIS A 23 -7.42 8.77 -8.92
CA HIS A 23 -8.32 9.77 -9.52
C HIS A 23 -9.58 10.06 -8.68
N GLY A 24 -9.41 10.21 -7.36
CA GLY A 24 -10.51 10.50 -6.44
C GLY A 24 -11.42 9.30 -6.10
N ARG A 25 -11.14 8.10 -6.62
CA ARG A 25 -11.86 6.87 -6.27
C ARG A 25 -11.01 5.99 -5.37
N VAL A 26 -11.62 5.34 -4.38
CA VAL A 26 -10.93 4.36 -3.54
C VAL A 26 -10.54 3.17 -4.41
N ALA A 27 -9.24 2.98 -4.59
CA ALA A 27 -8.66 1.89 -5.35
C ALA A 27 -8.38 0.67 -4.45
N GLY A 28 -8.15 0.88 -3.16
CA GLY A 28 -8.00 -0.19 -2.18
C GLY A 28 -7.87 0.31 -0.75
N THR A 29 -8.21 -0.55 0.23
CA THR A 29 -8.03 -0.27 1.66
C THR A 29 -7.19 -1.38 2.28
N LEU A 30 -6.07 -1.01 2.89
CA LEU A 30 -5.11 -1.88 3.56
C LEU A 30 -5.17 -1.64 5.06
N ARG A 31 -4.97 -2.68 5.87
CA ARG A 31 -5.00 -2.60 7.34
C ARG A 31 -3.89 -3.44 7.95
N GLY A 32 -3.43 -3.05 9.13
CA GLY A 32 -2.46 -3.80 9.92
C GLY A 32 -1.16 -4.05 9.14
N GLY A 33 -0.66 -5.29 9.16
CA GLY A 33 0.61 -5.64 8.48
C GLY A 33 0.65 -5.32 6.98
N ARG A 34 -0.49 -5.29 6.29
CA ARG A 34 -0.57 -4.90 4.87
C ARG A 34 -0.34 -3.40 4.66
N ALA A 35 -0.87 -2.57 5.56
CA ALA A 35 -0.65 -1.13 5.51
C ALA A 35 0.84 -0.81 5.73
N ALA A 36 1.46 -1.44 6.74
CA ALA A 36 2.89 -1.28 7.00
C ALA A 36 3.77 -1.75 5.83
N GLN A 37 3.37 -2.83 5.13
CA GLN A 37 4.09 -3.30 3.94
C GLN A 37 3.98 -2.33 2.77
N PHE A 38 2.76 -1.85 2.49
CA PHE A 38 2.55 -0.83 1.46
C PHE A 38 3.37 0.43 1.74
N LEU A 39 3.38 0.92 2.98
CA LEU A 39 4.16 2.10 3.37
C LEU A 39 5.67 1.90 3.22
N ALA A 40 6.16 0.66 3.34
CA ALA A 40 7.56 0.35 3.08
C ALA A 40 7.89 0.32 1.58
N GLU A 41 6.99 -0.19 0.74
CA GLU A 41 7.20 -0.28 -0.71
C GLU A 41 6.96 1.06 -1.43
N VAL A 42 6.01 1.88 -0.96
CA VAL A 42 5.66 3.17 -1.56
C VAL A 42 6.77 4.22 -1.42
N GLY A 43 7.69 4.03 -0.45
CA GLY A 43 8.82 4.93 -0.24
C GLY A 43 9.90 4.84 -1.32
N ASP A 44 9.97 3.71 -2.02
CA ASP A 44 10.99 3.45 -3.05
C ASP A 44 10.45 3.82 -4.45
N ASP A 45 9.31 3.23 -4.84
CA ASP A 45 8.61 3.56 -6.08
C ASP A 45 7.09 3.67 -5.85
N PRO A 46 6.57 4.90 -5.64
CA PRO A 46 5.17 5.11 -5.30
C PRO A 46 4.20 4.60 -6.36
N GLN A 47 4.50 4.86 -7.64
CA GLN A 47 3.63 4.51 -8.77
C GLN A 47 3.49 2.99 -8.91
N LEU A 48 4.62 2.29 -8.97
CA LEU A 48 4.66 0.85 -9.16
C LEU A 48 4.05 0.14 -7.93
N ALA A 49 4.37 0.61 -6.72
CA ALA A 49 3.77 0.07 -5.51
C ALA A 49 2.25 0.24 -5.52
N MET A 50 1.73 1.43 -5.78
CA MET A 50 0.29 1.68 -5.82
C MET A 50 -0.40 0.83 -6.88
N ALA A 51 0.11 0.82 -8.12
CA ALA A 51 -0.45 0.01 -9.20
C ALA A 51 -0.45 -1.50 -8.87
N ARG A 52 0.60 -2.01 -8.24
CA ARG A 52 0.70 -3.41 -7.79
C ARG A 52 -0.32 -3.72 -6.70
N TRP A 53 -0.45 -2.84 -5.71
CA TRP A 53 -1.36 -3.02 -4.58
C TRP A 53 -2.84 -2.86 -4.98
N THR A 54 -3.15 -1.97 -5.93
CA THR A 54 -4.53 -1.75 -6.41
C THR A 54 -4.93 -2.66 -7.58
N GLY A 55 -3.97 -3.18 -8.35
CA GLY A 55 -4.22 -3.87 -9.62
C GLY A 55 -4.47 -5.38 -9.54
N ASN A 56 -3.95 -6.10 -8.53
CA ASN A 56 -3.98 -7.58 -8.60
C ASN A 56 -4.04 -8.34 -7.26
N TYR A 57 -4.52 -7.72 -6.18
CA TYR A 57 -4.40 -8.32 -4.84
C TYR A 57 -5.42 -9.46 -4.53
N ARG A 58 -6.33 -9.83 -5.43
CA ARG A 58 -7.43 -10.76 -5.13
C ARG A 58 -7.02 -12.23 -4.92
N ARG A 59 -5.77 -12.65 -5.19
CA ARG A 59 -5.48 -14.11 -5.29
C ARG A 59 -4.29 -14.75 -4.58
N GLY A 60 -3.28 -14.06 -4.03
CA GLY A 60 -2.06 -14.85 -3.80
C GLY A 60 -0.97 -14.38 -2.86
N ASN A 61 -1.26 -13.82 -1.68
CA ASN A 61 -0.11 -13.49 -0.83
C ASN A 61 -0.26 -13.53 0.70
N GLU A 62 -0.96 -14.53 1.22
CA GLU A 62 -0.80 -14.93 2.64
C GLU A 62 0.66 -15.26 3.00
N ARG A 63 1.54 -15.51 2.01
CA ARG A 63 2.95 -15.89 2.21
C ARG A 63 3.95 -14.73 2.35
N THR A 64 3.80 -13.60 1.66
CA THR A 64 4.84 -12.54 1.67
C THR A 64 4.83 -11.71 2.96
N ALA A 65 3.70 -11.60 3.67
CA ALA A 65 3.66 -10.91 4.96
C ALA A 65 4.63 -11.54 5.98
N ARG A 66 4.88 -12.85 5.87
CA ARG A 66 5.74 -13.63 6.77
C ARG A 66 7.25 -13.42 6.56
N GLN A 67 7.65 -12.84 5.42
CA GLN A 67 9.05 -12.57 5.07
C GLN A 67 9.44 -11.10 5.22
N HIS A 68 8.51 -10.22 5.62
CA HIS A 68 8.87 -8.82 5.82
C HIS A 68 9.81 -8.70 7.03
N PRO A 69 10.92 -7.94 6.94
CA PRO A 69 11.86 -7.74 8.07
C PRO A 69 11.18 -7.13 9.31
N ARG A 70 9.97 -6.57 9.15
CA ARG A 70 9.14 -5.98 10.22
C ARG A 70 8.26 -6.99 10.97
N ASN A 71 8.14 -8.23 10.48
CA ASN A 71 7.29 -9.29 11.03
C ASN A 71 8.11 -10.38 11.76
N ARG A 72 9.40 -10.10 12.02
CA ARG A 72 10.33 -10.92 12.81
C ARG A 72 10.64 -10.33 14.20
N GLY A 73 9.83 -9.38 14.67
CA GLY A 73 9.91 -8.80 16.01
C GLY A 73 8.76 -9.29 16.87
#